data_AF-A0A6P2WM69-F1
#
_entry.id   AF-A0A6P2WM69-F1
#
_cell.length_a   1.000
_cell.length_b   1.000
_cell.length_c   1.000
_cell.angle_alpha   90.00
_cell.angle_beta   90.00
_cell.angle_gamma   90.00
#
_symmetry.space_group_name_H-M   'P 1'
#
loop_
_entity.id
_entity.type
_entity.pdbx_description
1 polymer ?
#
loop_
_entity_poly.entity_id
_entity_poly.type
_entity_poly.pdbx_seq_one_letter_code
_entity_poly.pdbx_strand_id
1 'polypeptide(L)'
;MEFFDLDPADLTRRHAAHTAREIAQQPDVWPDVHAVVDAQRAALDAFLAPLLADPHLRIVLTGAGSSAFIGQCLVPALRHRFGGRVEAVATTDIVANPGDTLQPGVPTLLVSFARSGNSPESVAAVDLADRFVDGCRHLVLTCAADGMLNRRLGAHPRAHVVLLPEATHDQAFAMTSSFSGMLLAAAWAFGVAGMPVGPLADAARTLLREQASRIAAHVRQLPERVVYLGSGTLLGLAREAALKLLELTDGLIVSMAESPLGFRHGPKTFLDERTLVVVLLSGDPHTRRYDLDLLRELRRENRAAGILSIGVASTDGAGAWPPSDDDLAVPLPPGLPDLALAPVALILAQCFALLASLRLGLTPDNPSASGTVNRVVAGVTIHPYAGQPT
;
A
#
# COMPACT_ATOMS: atom_id res chain seq x y z
N MET A 1 -1.16 12.85 -21.57
CA MET A 1 -0.05 13.26 -20.69
C MET A 1 1.11 12.36 -21.04
N GLU A 2 2.26 12.90 -21.45
CA GLU A 2 3.48 12.08 -21.62
C GLU A 2 3.93 11.64 -20.22
N PHE A 3 3.84 10.34 -19.93
CA PHE A 3 4.30 9.76 -18.68
C PHE A 3 5.78 9.42 -18.86
N PHE A 4 6.68 10.10 -18.13
CA PHE A 4 8.15 9.91 -18.22
C PHE A 4 8.76 10.14 -19.62
N ASP A 5 8.19 11.01 -20.45
CA ASP A 5 8.57 11.16 -21.87
C ASP A 5 8.54 9.83 -22.66
N LEU A 6 7.78 8.84 -22.16
CA LEU A 6 7.61 7.56 -22.83
C LEU A 6 6.51 7.68 -23.87
N ASP A 7 6.86 7.35 -25.11
CA ASP A 7 5.91 7.29 -26.22
C ASP A 7 4.81 6.25 -25.92
N PRO A 8 3.51 6.62 -25.93
CA PRO A 8 2.40 5.69 -25.77
C PRO A 8 2.45 4.48 -26.73
N ALA A 9 2.95 4.66 -27.94
CA ALA A 9 3.11 3.56 -28.90
C ALA A 9 4.20 2.58 -28.46
N ASP A 10 5.30 3.08 -27.88
CA ASP A 10 6.36 2.25 -27.29
C ASP A 10 5.87 1.50 -26.04
N LEU A 11 5.11 2.16 -25.16
CA LEU A 11 4.48 1.52 -24.01
C LEU A 11 3.55 0.37 -24.42
N THR A 12 2.76 0.58 -25.48
CA THR A 12 1.87 -0.46 -26.03
C THR A 12 2.68 -1.63 -26.57
N ARG A 13 3.73 -1.36 -27.38
CA ARG A 13 4.61 -2.39 -27.96
C ARG A 13 5.31 -3.22 -26.88
N ARG A 14 5.66 -2.63 -25.74
CA ARG A 14 6.33 -3.29 -24.63
C ARG A 14 5.37 -3.84 -23.57
N HIS A 15 4.06 -3.87 -23.83
CA HIS A 15 3.03 -4.35 -22.90
C HIS A 15 3.15 -3.68 -21.52
N ALA A 16 3.19 -2.35 -21.52
CA ALA A 16 3.33 -1.52 -20.33
C ALA A 16 2.26 -0.40 -20.26
N ALA A 17 1.28 -0.43 -21.16
CA ALA A 17 0.32 0.65 -21.34
C ALA A 17 -0.65 0.74 -20.16
N HIS A 18 -1.07 -0.41 -19.62
CA HIS A 18 -1.98 -0.45 -18.47
C HIS A 18 -1.27 0.00 -17.20
N THR A 19 -0.12 -0.59 -16.87
CA THR A 19 0.65 -0.24 -15.68
C THR A 19 1.05 1.24 -15.69
N ALA A 20 1.55 1.76 -16.82
CA ALA A 20 1.91 3.17 -16.92
C ALA A 20 0.71 4.10 -16.73
N ARG A 21 -0.41 3.83 -17.40
CA ARG A 21 -1.65 4.61 -17.26
C ARG A 21 -2.17 4.57 -15.82
N GLU A 22 -2.20 3.39 -15.21
CA GLU A 22 -2.78 3.17 -13.88
C GLU A 22 -1.92 3.80 -12.78
N ILE A 23 -0.60 3.89 -12.96
CA ILE A 23 0.26 4.71 -12.10
C ILE A 23 -0.05 6.20 -12.31
N ALA A 24 -0.09 6.65 -13.57
CA ALA A 24 -0.25 8.06 -13.93
C ALA A 24 -1.59 8.65 -13.51
N GLN A 25 -2.66 7.87 -13.51
CA GLN A 25 -4.02 8.33 -13.21
C GLN A 25 -4.30 8.52 -11.72
N GLN A 26 -3.45 8.00 -10.82
CA GLN A 26 -3.68 8.05 -9.37
C GLN A 26 -4.06 9.43 -8.84
N PRO A 27 -3.36 10.53 -9.19
CA PRO A 27 -3.75 11.85 -8.71
C PRO A 27 -5.13 12.30 -9.18
N ASP A 28 -5.55 11.85 -10.37
CA ASP A 28 -6.81 12.23 -10.99
C ASP A 28 -7.98 11.40 -10.44
N VAL A 29 -7.74 10.15 -10.03
CA VAL A 29 -8.78 9.27 -9.47
C VAL A 29 -9.04 9.50 -7.98
N TRP A 30 -8.10 10.06 -7.21
CA TRP A 30 -8.27 10.26 -5.77
C TRP A 30 -9.44 11.19 -5.39
N PRO A 31 -9.69 12.31 -6.09
CA PRO A 31 -10.90 13.11 -5.89
C PRO A 31 -12.20 12.32 -6.12
N ASP A 32 -12.23 11.45 -7.13
CA ASP A 32 -13.40 10.61 -7.41
C ASP A 32 -13.61 9.56 -6.31
N VAL A 33 -12.52 8.96 -5.81
CA VAL A 33 -12.57 8.08 -4.63
C VAL A 33 -13.12 8.81 -3.42
N HIS A 34 -12.69 10.06 -3.18
CA HIS A 34 -13.22 10.86 -2.09
C HIS A 34 -14.72 11.14 -2.27
N ALA A 35 -15.14 11.50 -3.48
CA ALA A 35 -16.55 11.76 -3.80
C ALA A 35 -17.43 10.53 -3.53
N VAL A 36 -16.95 9.32 -3.84
CA VAL A 36 -17.64 8.05 -3.52
C VAL A 36 -17.82 7.88 -2.00
N VAL A 37 -16.80 8.19 -1.21
CA VAL A 37 -16.86 8.08 0.26
C VAL A 37 -17.78 9.15 0.84
N ASP A 38 -17.67 10.39 0.36
CA ASP A 38 -18.46 11.54 0.81
C ASP A 38 -19.95 11.35 0.51
N ALA A 39 -20.29 10.86 -0.68
CA ALA A 39 -21.67 10.51 -1.04
C ALA A 39 -22.30 9.45 -0.11
N GLN A 40 -21.46 8.63 0.54
CA GLN A 40 -21.88 7.59 1.48
C GLN A 40 -21.68 7.99 2.94
N ARG A 41 -21.24 9.23 3.23
CA ARG A 41 -20.81 9.66 4.57
C ARG A 41 -21.85 9.37 5.65
N ALA A 42 -23.10 9.76 5.44
CA ALA A 42 -24.17 9.55 6.40
C ALA A 42 -24.41 8.05 6.69
N ALA A 43 -24.37 7.20 5.65
CA ALA A 43 -24.56 5.76 5.81
C ALA A 43 -23.35 5.08 6.47
N LEU A 44 -22.13 5.53 6.14
CA LEU A 44 -20.90 5.09 6.80
C LEU A 44 -20.89 5.48 8.28
N ASP A 45 -21.31 6.70 8.63
CA ASP A 45 -21.41 7.14 10.02
C ASP A 45 -22.44 6.33 10.81
N ALA A 46 -23.62 6.10 10.23
CA ALA A 46 -24.65 5.25 10.85
C ALA A 46 -24.16 3.80 11.05
N PHE A 47 -23.33 3.29 10.14
CA PHE A 47 -22.75 1.95 10.23
C PHE A 47 -21.61 1.87 11.26
N LEU A 48 -20.68 2.82 11.24
CA LEU A 48 -19.44 2.79 12.02
C LEU A 48 -19.60 3.34 13.43
N ALA A 49 -20.37 4.42 13.64
CA ALA A 49 -20.43 5.09 14.94
C ALA A 49 -20.83 4.17 16.10
N PRO A 50 -21.84 3.28 15.98
CA PRO A 50 -22.18 2.33 17.06
C PRO A 50 -21.06 1.33 17.35
N LEU A 51 -20.30 0.94 16.32
CA LEU A 51 -19.18 0.00 16.48
C LEU A 51 -18.01 0.69 17.17
N LEU A 52 -17.63 1.87 16.69
CA LEU A 52 -16.50 2.63 17.22
C LEU A 52 -16.74 3.16 18.65
N ALA A 53 -18.00 3.19 19.11
CA ALA A 53 -18.35 3.49 20.49
C ALA A 53 -18.14 2.30 21.45
N ASP A 54 -17.99 1.08 20.95
CA ASP A 54 -17.74 -0.12 21.76
C ASP A 54 -16.24 -0.24 22.11
N PRO A 55 -15.86 -0.10 23.40
CA PRO A 55 -14.46 -0.21 23.81
C PRO A 55 -13.87 -1.62 23.65
N HIS A 56 -14.71 -2.63 23.46
CA HIS A 56 -14.30 -4.02 23.21
C HIS A 56 -14.18 -4.34 21.72
N LEU A 57 -14.51 -3.39 20.83
CA LEU A 57 -14.41 -3.59 19.39
C LEU A 57 -12.98 -3.94 18.99
N ARG A 58 -12.86 -5.04 18.26
CA ARG A 58 -11.68 -5.40 17.48
C ARG A 58 -11.89 -5.00 16.02
N ILE A 59 -10.99 -4.18 15.47
CA ILE A 59 -10.97 -3.84 14.04
C ILE A 59 -9.86 -4.63 13.37
N VAL A 60 -10.23 -5.48 12.41
CA VAL A 60 -9.28 -6.32 11.66
C VAL A 60 -9.24 -5.84 10.21
N LEU A 61 -8.13 -5.23 9.82
CA LEU A 61 -7.85 -4.82 8.45
C LEU A 61 -7.26 -6.01 7.68
N THR A 62 -7.93 -6.45 6.62
CA THR A 62 -7.60 -7.71 5.94
C THR A 62 -7.60 -7.61 4.42
N GLY A 63 -6.73 -8.37 3.79
CA GLY A 63 -6.57 -8.52 2.34
C GLY A 63 -5.47 -9.53 2.02
N ALA A 64 -5.23 -9.82 0.74
CA ALA A 64 -4.13 -10.67 0.28
C ALA A 64 -3.09 -9.86 -0.51
N GLY A 65 -1.81 -10.19 -0.37
CA GLY A 65 -0.71 -9.52 -1.08
C GLY A 65 -0.71 -8.00 -0.81
N SER A 66 -0.66 -7.19 -1.88
CA SER A 66 -0.76 -5.73 -1.79
C SER A 66 -1.96 -5.24 -0.96
N SER A 67 -3.12 -5.90 -1.04
CA SER A 67 -4.28 -5.53 -0.22
C SER A 67 -4.05 -5.72 1.29
N ALA A 68 -3.18 -6.65 1.71
CA ALA A 68 -2.82 -6.81 3.11
C ALA A 68 -1.98 -5.62 3.62
N PHE A 69 -1.11 -5.07 2.77
CA PHE A 69 -0.25 -3.94 3.13
C PHE A 69 -1.02 -2.62 3.30
N ILE A 70 -2.21 -2.49 2.71
CA ILE A 70 -3.15 -1.39 2.99
C ILE A 70 -3.48 -1.35 4.48
N GLY A 71 -3.84 -2.51 5.06
CA GLY A 71 -4.11 -2.64 6.48
C GLY A 71 -2.91 -2.24 7.32
N GLN A 72 -1.71 -2.69 6.95
CA GLN A 72 -0.48 -2.36 7.67
C GLN A 72 -0.17 -0.86 7.66
N CYS A 73 -0.47 -0.15 6.56
CA CYS A 73 -0.37 1.31 6.50
C CYS A 73 -1.38 1.99 7.42
N LEU A 74 -2.60 1.47 7.52
CA LEU A 74 -3.70 2.12 8.27
C LEU A 74 -3.61 1.91 9.78
N VAL A 75 -3.09 0.77 10.25
CA VAL A 75 -3.09 0.41 11.69
C VAL A 75 -2.62 1.55 12.59
N PRO A 76 -1.45 2.20 12.37
CA PRO A 76 -0.98 3.24 13.27
C PRO A 76 -1.92 4.46 13.33
N ALA A 77 -2.44 4.90 12.18
CA ALA A 77 -3.32 6.05 12.09
C ALA A 77 -4.68 5.79 12.76
N LEU A 78 -5.26 4.61 12.56
CA LEU A 78 -6.54 4.24 13.19
C LEU A 78 -6.39 4.05 14.71
N ARG A 79 -5.28 3.45 15.18
CA ARG A 79 -4.97 3.37 16.61
C ARG A 79 -4.82 4.75 17.25
N HIS A 80 -4.12 5.67 16.58
CA HIS A 80 -3.98 7.04 17.07
C HIS A 80 -5.32 7.76 17.18
N ARG A 81 -6.22 7.53 16.22
CA ARG A 81 -7.52 8.20 16.17
C ARG A 81 -8.53 7.65 17.18
N PHE A 82 -8.66 6.34 17.28
CA PHE A 82 -9.75 5.71 18.05
C PHE A 82 -9.30 5.06 19.34
N GLY A 83 -7.98 4.87 19.53
CA GLY A 83 -7.51 3.91 20.52
C GLY A 83 -7.99 2.49 20.19
N GLY A 84 -7.98 1.62 21.20
CA GLY A 84 -8.53 0.27 21.07
C GLY A 84 -7.72 -0.67 20.18
N ARG A 85 -8.32 -1.81 19.85
CA ARG A 85 -7.64 -2.93 19.20
C ARG A 85 -7.85 -2.92 17.69
N VAL A 86 -6.94 -2.24 16.99
CA VAL A 86 -6.84 -2.28 15.51
C VAL A 86 -5.67 -3.16 15.11
N GLU A 87 -5.88 -4.12 14.22
CA GLU A 87 -4.87 -5.09 13.76
C GLU A 87 -4.93 -5.22 12.24
N ALA A 88 -3.79 -5.55 11.62
CA ALA A 88 -3.74 -5.98 10.23
C ALA A 88 -3.46 -7.48 10.21
N VAL A 89 -4.40 -8.26 9.68
CA VAL A 89 -4.29 -9.73 9.58
C VAL A 89 -4.65 -10.11 8.15
N ALA A 90 -3.72 -10.70 7.41
CA ALA A 90 -3.95 -11.00 6.01
C ALA A 90 -5.04 -12.08 5.86
N THR A 91 -5.80 -12.05 4.77
CA THR A 91 -6.81 -13.10 4.50
C THR A 91 -6.15 -14.46 4.37
N THR A 92 -4.91 -14.51 3.88
CA THR A 92 -4.07 -15.71 3.81
C THR A 92 -3.82 -16.32 5.19
N ASP A 93 -3.66 -15.49 6.23
CA ASP A 93 -3.44 -15.95 7.60
C ASP A 93 -4.77 -16.35 8.26
N ILE A 94 -5.84 -15.59 8.01
CA ILE A 94 -7.19 -15.93 8.51
C ILE A 94 -7.64 -17.28 7.98
N VAL A 95 -7.41 -17.54 6.70
CA VAL A 95 -7.82 -18.79 6.05
C VAL A 95 -6.93 -19.96 6.47
N ALA A 96 -5.62 -19.76 6.58
CA ALA A 96 -4.69 -20.82 6.98
C ALA A 96 -4.81 -21.17 8.47
N ASN A 97 -4.98 -20.17 9.34
CA ASN A 97 -4.99 -20.32 10.79
C ASN A 97 -6.17 -19.54 11.42
N PRO A 98 -7.43 -19.90 11.11
CA PRO A 98 -8.59 -19.20 11.67
C PRO A 98 -8.63 -19.27 13.20
N GLY A 99 -8.06 -20.33 13.78
CA GLY A 99 -8.04 -20.52 15.23
C GLY A 99 -7.21 -19.48 16.00
N ASP A 100 -6.14 -18.97 15.38
CA ASP A 100 -5.24 -17.98 15.99
C ASP A 100 -5.65 -16.54 15.65
N THR A 101 -6.49 -16.37 14.63
CA THR A 101 -6.77 -15.06 14.01
C THR A 101 -8.20 -14.58 14.25
N LEU A 102 -9.16 -15.48 14.44
CA LEU A 102 -10.56 -15.17 14.78
C LEU A 102 -10.80 -15.43 16.27
N GLN A 103 -11.59 -14.57 16.91
CA GLN A 103 -11.81 -14.64 18.35
C GLN A 103 -13.31 -14.62 18.65
N PRO A 104 -13.90 -15.78 19.01
CA PRO A 104 -15.30 -15.88 19.36
C PRO A 104 -15.62 -15.00 20.57
N GLY A 105 -16.82 -14.41 20.60
CA GLY A 105 -17.28 -13.55 21.69
C GLY A 105 -16.66 -12.14 21.73
N VAL A 106 -15.71 -11.82 20.85
CA VAL A 106 -15.15 -10.46 20.71
C VAL A 106 -15.85 -9.72 19.56
N PRO A 107 -16.55 -8.60 19.84
CA PRO A 107 -17.14 -7.77 18.78
C PRO A 107 -16.09 -7.40 17.74
N THR A 108 -16.32 -7.78 16.48
CA THR A 108 -15.32 -7.61 15.42
C THR A 108 -15.89 -6.87 14.23
N LEU A 109 -15.16 -5.85 13.78
CA LEU A 109 -15.31 -5.24 12.46
C LEU A 109 -14.19 -5.77 11.56
N LEU A 110 -14.53 -6.60 10.59
CA LEU A 110 -13.63 -7.04 9.54
C LEU A 110 -13.68 -6.03 8.39
N VAL A 111 -12.53 -5.41 8.09
CA VAL A 111 -12.37 -4.43 7.02
C VAL A 111 -11.61 -5.09 5.88
N SER A 112 -12.32 -5.48 4.82
CA SER A 112 -11.77 -6.25 3.71
C SER A 112 -11.38 -5.37 2.52
N PHE A 113 -10.14 -5.51 2.07
CA PHE A 113 -9.60 -4.85 0.88
C PHE A 113 -9.42 -5.85 -0.26
N ALA A 114 -9.98 -5.57 -1.43
CA ALA A 114 -9.78 -6.40 -2.60
C ALA A 114 -9.94 -5.63 -3.92
N ARG A 115 -8.92 -5.65 -4.80
CA ARG A 115 -9.04 -5.09 -6.14
C ARG A 115 -10.12 -5.82 -6.96
N SER A 116 -9.93 -7.11 -7.23
CA SER A 116 -10.85 -7.90 -8.08
C SER A 116 -12.05 -8.49 -7.33
N GLY A 117 -11.97 -8.57 -6.00
CA GLY A 117 -12.99 -9.25 -5.18
C GLY A 117 -13.13 -10.76 -5.45
N ASN A 118 -12.23 -11.36 -6.25
CA ASN A 118 -12.34 -12.75 -6.73
C ASN A 118 -11.29 -13.69 -6.12
N SER A 119 -10.45 -13.21 -5.20
CA SER A 119 -9.54 -14.10 -4.45
C SER A 119 -10.39 -15.04 -3.58
N PRO A 120 -10.21 -16.37 -3.71
CA PRO A 120 -10.91 -17.34 -2.87
C PRO A 120 -10.70 -17.07 -1.38
N GLU A 121 -9.51 -16.62 -0.99
CA GLU A 121 -9.16 -16.29 0.40
C GLU A 121 -9.97 -15.11 0.92
N SER A 122 -10.28 -14.12 0.08
CA SER A 122 -11.09 -12.96 0.48
C SER A 122 -12.50 -13.38 0.87
N VAL A 123 -13.12 -14.26 0.08
CA VAL A 123 -14.45 -14.79 0.37
C VAL A 123 -14.39 -15.75 1.56
N ALA A 124 -13.39 -16.63 1.62
CA ALA A 124 -13.23 -17.58 2.71
C ALA A 124 -13.01 -16.90 4.08
N ALA A 125 -12.25 -15.80 4.13
CA ALA A 125 -12.03 -15.05 5.37
C ALA A 125 -13.35 -14.49 5.93
N VAL A 126 -14.23 -13.98 5.06
CA VAL A 126 -15.58 -13.52 5.43
C VAL A 126 -16.41 -14.69 5.97
N ASP A 127 -16.40 -15.82 5.28
CA ASP A 127 -17.18 -17.01 5.65
C ASP A 127 -16.75 -17.58 7.00
N LEU A 128 -15.44 -17.62 7.25
CA LEU A 128 -14.87 -18.04 8.54
C LEU A 128 -15.24 -17.04 9.64
N ALA A 129 -15.15 -15.73 9.37
CA ALA A 129 -15.52 -14.70 10.35
C ALA A 129 -17.02 -14.76 10.70
N ASP A 130 -17.90 -14.93 9.71
CA ASP A 130 -19.34 -15.09 9.95
C ASP A 130 -19.69 -16.37 10.72
N ARG A 131 -18.92 -17.43 10.49
CA ARG A 131 -19.12 -18.71 11.17
C ARG A 131 -18.66 -18.69 12.63
N PHE A 132 -17.56 -18.01 12.94
CA PHE A 132 -16.90 -18.13 14.24
C PHE A 132 -16.94 -16.89 15.12
N VAL A 133 -17.30 -15.73 14.57
CA VAL A 133 -17.42 -14.48 15.32
C VAL A 133 -18.86 -13.99 15.27
N ASP A 134 -19.59 -14.24 16.36
CA ASP A 134 -20.98 -13.85 16.50
C ASP A 134 -21.16 -12.35 16.24
N GLY A 135 -22.07 -12.01 15.34
CA GLY A 135 -22.37 -10.62 15.05
C GLY A 135 -21.26 -9.84 14.31
N CYS A 136 -20.21 -10.51 13.81
CA CYS A 136 -19.17 -9.89 12.98
C CYS A 136 -19.75 -8.91 11.93
N ARG A 137 -19.14 -7.73 11.85
CA ARG A 137 -19.53 -6.65 10.93
C ARG A 137 -18.48 -6.54 9.84
N HIS A 138 -18.90 -6.18 8.63
CA HIS A 138 -18.01 -6.14 7.47
C HIS A 138 -18.01 -4.76 6.84
N LEU A 139 -16.84 -4.14 6.71
CA LEU A 139 -16.64 -2.98 5.83
C LEU A 139 -15.78 -3.43 4.65
N VAL A 140 -16.27 -3.26 3.43
CA VAL A 140 -15.56 -3.68 2.23
C VAL A 140 -15.12 -2.47 1.43
N LEU A 141 -13.86 -2.44 1.05
CA LEU A 141 -13.34 -1.50 0.08
C LEU A 141 -12.84 -2.29 -1.12
N THR A 142 -13.50 -2.12 -2.27
CA THR A 142 -13.22 -2.93 -3.46
C THR A 142 -13.34 -2.12 -4.74
N CYS A 143 -12.66 -2.55 -5.80
CA CYS A 143 -12.66 -1.86 -7.08
C CYS A 143 -13.54 -2.55 -8.12
N ALA A 144 -13.93 -3.82 -7.91
CA ALA A 144 -14.64 -4.61 -8.90
C ALA A 144 -16.13 -4.73 -8.58
N ALA A 145 -16.98 -4.06 -9.36
CA ALA A 145 -18.43 -4.09 -9.21
C ALA A 145 -19.01 -5.50 -9.36
N ASP A 146 -18.40 -6.32 -10.21
CA ASP A 146 -18.81 -7.68 -10.50
C ASP A 146 -18.08 -8.74 -9.66
N GLY A 147 -17.15 -8.33 -8.79
CA GLY A 147 -16.35 -9.22 -7.95
C GLY A 147 -17.20 -10.02 -6.96
N MET A 148 -16.79 -11.26 -6.68
CA MET A 148 -17.50 -12.16 -5.77
C MET A 148 -17.71 -11.56 -4.38
N LEU A 149 -16.67 -10.91 -3.83
CA LEU A 149 -16.74 -10.23 -2.53
C LEU A 149 -17.79 -9.10 -2.53
N ASN A 150 -17.83 -8.28 -3.57
CA ASN A 150 -18.80 -7.20 -3.72
C ASN A 150 -20.24 -7.74 -3.77
N ARG A 151 -20.49 -8.74 -4.64
CA ARG A 151 -21.81 -9.36 -4.77
C ARG A 151 -22.28 -10.00 -3.46
N ARG A 152 -21.37 -10.71 -2.77
CA ARG A 152 -21.69 -11.41 -1.53
C ARG A 152 -22.03 -10.44 -0.40
N LEU A 153 -21.19 -9.42 -0.21
CA LEU A 153 -21.35 -8.48 0.90
C LEU A 153 -22.34 -7.36 0.60
N GLY A 154 -22.62 -7.05 -0.66
CA GLY A 154 -23.68 -6.11 -1.05
C GLY A 154 -25.09 -6.53 -0.62
N ALA A 155 -25.32 -7.84 -0.45
CA ALA A 155 -26.57 -8.38 0.08
C ALA A 155 -26.51 -8.75 1.58
N HIS A 156 -25.37 -8.57 2.23
CA HIS A 156 -25.16 -9.05 3.59
C HIS A 156 -25.68 -8.04 4.64
N PRO A 157 -26.55 -8.45 5.58
CA PRO A 157 -27.26 -7.52 6.48
C PRO A 157 -26.35 -6.79 7.48
N ARG A 158 -25.12 -7.28 7.67
CA ARG A 158 -24.12 -6.74 8.60
C ARG A 158 -22.94 -6.08 7.88
N ALA A 159 -23.06 -5.84 6.58
CA ALA A 159 -22.00 -5.30 5.75
C ALA A 159 -22.30 -3.88 5.27
N HIS A 160 -21.23 -3.12 5.02
CA HIS A 160 -21.25 -1.87 4.27
C HIS A 160 -20.17 -1.96 3.19
N VAL A 161 -20.51 -1.63 1.94
CA VAL A 161 -19.60 -1.76 0.81
C VAL A 161 -19.31 -0.42 0.18
N VAL A 162 -18.03 -0.06 0.13
CA VAL A 162 -17.51 1.09 -0.60
C VAL A 162 -16.89 0.56 -1.90
N LEU A 163 -17.68 0.60 -2.98
CA LEU A 163 -17.21 0.31 -4.33
C LEU A 163 -16.50 1.56 -4.89
N LEU A 164 -15.21 1.45 -5.15
CA LEU A 164 -14.40 2.54 -5.71
C LEU A 164 -14.72 2.77 -7.20
N PRO A 165 -14.31 3.93 -7.77
CA PRO A 165 -14.48 4.21 -9.20
C PRO A 165 -13.86 3.10 -10.08
N GLU A 166 -14.51 2.78 -11.21
CA GLU A 166 -14.05 1.72 -12.12
C GLU A 166 -12.60 1.90 -12.58
N ALA A 167 -12.13 3.15 -12.70
CA ALA A 167 -10.75 3.45 -13.04
C ALA A 167 -9.74 2.81 -12.07
N THR A 168 -10.10 2.60 -10.80
CA THR A 168 -9.23 1.95 -9.82
C THR A 168 -9.21 0.43 -9.92
N HIS A 169 -10.02 -0.18 -10.80
CA HIS A 169 -9.95 -1.61 -11.09
C HIS A 169 -8.80 -1.90 -12.05
N ASP A 170 -7.58 -1.81 -11.54
CA ASP A 170 -6.36 -1.98 -12.34
C ASP A 170 -6.41 -3.23 -13.23
N GLN A 171 -6.19 -3.00 -14.53
CA GLN A 171 -6.14 -4.05 -15.55
C GLN A 171 -4.78 -4.73 -15.55
N ALA A 172 -3.72 -3.98 -15.20
CA ALA A 172 -2.39 -4.54 -15.04
C ALA A 172 -2.32 -5.60 -13.93
N PHE A 173 -1.29 -6.44 -14.01
CA PHE A 173 -0.95 -7.39 -12.98
C PHE A 173 -0.80 -6.74 -11.60
N ALA A 174 0.07 -5.73 -11.51
CA ALA A 174 0.42 -5.05 -10.26
C ALA A 174 -0.69 -4.09 -9.84
N MET A 175 -1.10 -4.16 -8.57
CA MET A 175 -1.98 -3.14 -7.98
C MET A 175 -1.25 -1.79 -7.92
N THR A 176 -1.87 -0.73 -8.43
CA THR A 176 -1.37 0.65 -8.38
C THR A 176 -2.47 1.58 -7.85
N SER A 177 -3.38 2.04 -8.72
CA SER A 177 -4.48 2.93 -8.32
C SER A 177 -5.52 2.23 -7.45
N SER A 178 -5.65 0.90 -7.56
CA SER A 178 -6.42 0.10 -6.60
C SER A 178 -5.88 0.18 -5.17
N PHE A 179 -4.55 0.11 -4.99
CA PHE A 179 -3.93 0.18 -3.66
C PHE A 179 -4.12 1.55 -3.03
N SER A 180 -3.71 2.62 -3.73
CA SER A 180 -3.78 3.99 -3.19
C SER A 180 -5.23 4.45 -3.02
N GLY A 181 -6.12 4.10 -3.95
CA GLY A 181 -7.55 4.35 -3.85
C GLY A 181 -8.15 3.70 -2.60
N MET A 182 -7.94 2.40 -2.39
CA MET A 182 -8.50 1.70 -1.22
C MET A 182 -7.92 2.22 0.11
N LEU A 183 -6.62 2.55 0.13
CA LEU A 183 -5.96 3.16 1.29
C LEU A 183 -6.62 4.49 1.68
N LEU A 184 -6.80 5.38 0.70
CA LEU A 184 -7.42 6.69 0.89
C LEU A 184 -8.90 6.56 1.24
N ALA A 185 -9.64 5.69 0.56
CA ALA A 185 -11.04 5.44 0.83
C ALA A 185 -11.27 5.00 2.28
N ALA A 186 -10.43 4.10 2.81
CA ALA A 186 -10.52 3.68 4.20
C ALA A 186 -10.16 4.82 5.17
N ALA A 187 -9.09 5.56 4.89
CA ALA A 187 -8.70 6.71 5.71
C ALA A 187 -9.85 7.74 5.82
N TRP A 188 -10.51 8.06 4.71
CA TRP A 188 -11.66 8.97 4.69
C TRP A 188 -12.93 8.36 5.31
N ALA A 189 -13.20 7.07 5.08
CA ALA A 189 -14.34 6.38 5.69
C ALA A 189 -14.28 6.42 7.23
N PHE A 190 -13.08 6.21 7.80
CA PHE A 190 -12.81 6.35 9.22
C PHE A 190 -12.57 7.80 9.69
N GLY A 191 -12.58 8.78 8.80
CA GLY A 191 -12.38 10.18 9.15
C GLY A 191 -11.00 10.48 9.75
N VAL A 192 -9.95 9.81 9.27
CA VAL A 192 -8.57 10.08 9.67
C VAL A 192 -8.23 11.54 9.36
N ALA A 193 -7.75 12.27 10.37
CA ALA A 193 -7.39 13.68 10.22
C ALA A 193 -6.13 13.86 9.34
N GLY A 194 -5.99 15.03 8.73
CA GLY A 194 -4.79 15.36 7.94
C GLY A 194 -4.69 14.61 6.61
N MET A 195 -5.82 14.22 6.01
CA MET A 195 -5.90 13.56 4.70
C MET A 195 -6.52 14.47 3.62
N PRO A 196 -5.90 15.62 3.26
CA PRO A 196 -6.52 16.60 2.38
C PRO A 196 -6.45 16.19 0.89
N VAL A 197 -7.60 16.05 0.24
CA VAL A 197 -7.72 15.52 -1.14
C VAL A 197 -6.88 16.31 -2.15
N GLY A 198 -7.07 17.63 -2.21
CA GLY A 198 -6.40 18.51 -3.18
C GLY A 198 -4.87 18.47 -3.06
N PRO A 199 -4.29 18.79 -1.89
CA PRO A 199 -2.85 18.73 -1.67
C PRO A 199 -2.23 17.37 -1.95
N LEU A 200 -2.92 16.26 -1.64
CA LEU A 200 -2.45 14.92 -1.99
C LEU A 200 -2.34 14.77 -3.51
N ALA A 201 -3.43 15.02 -4.24
CA ALA A 201 -3.47 14.92 -5.70
C ALA A 201 -2.45 15.85 -6.37
N ASP A 202 -2.33 17.09 -5.92
CA ASP A 202 -1.40 18.06 -6.51
C ASP A 202 0.05 17.70 -6.24
N ALA A 203 0.36 17.16 -5.05
CA ALA A 203 1.70 16.67 -4.75
C ALA A 203 2.07 15.49 -5.66
N ALA A 204 1.14 14.56 -5.88
CA ALA A 204 1.32 13.42 -6.75
C ALA A 204 1.49 13.82 -8.23
N ARG A 205 0.67 14.77 -8.74
CA ARG A 205 0.85 15.36 -10.08
C ARG A 205 2.20 16.05 -10.24
N THR A 206 2.66 16.72 -9.19
CA THR A 206 3.96 17.41 -9.21
C THR A 206 5.10 16.40 -9.23
N LEU A 207 5.06 15.36 -8.41
CA LEU A 207 6.06 14.28 -8.44
C LEU A 207 6.16 13.60 -9.81
N LEU A 208 5.01 13.26 -10.42
CA LEU A 208 4.97 12.62 -11.73
C LEU A 208 5.58 13.49 -12.83
N ARG A 209 5.44 14.82 -12.74
CA ARG A 209 6.00 15.76 -13.71
C ARG A 209 7.48 16.07 -13.46
N GLU A 210 7.86 16.27 -12.20
CA GLU A 210 9.16 16.87 -11.86
C GLU A 210 10.22 15.84 -11.49
N GLN A 211 9.85 14.74 -10.84
CA GLN A 211 10.82 13.75 -10.36
C GLN A 211 11.01 12.57 -11.32
N ALA A 212 10.32 12.59 -12.46
CA ALA A 212 10.37 11.51 -13.44
C ALA A 212 11.81 11.24 -13.95
N SER A 213 12.53 12.30 -14.27
CA SER A 213 13.92 12.23 -14.75
C SER A 213 14.89 11.75 -13.67
N ARG A 214 14.66 12.09 -12.40
CA ARG A 214 15.49 11.66 -11.26
C ARG A 214 15.31 10.18 -10.95
N ILE A 215 14.06 9.68 -10.96
CA ILE A 215 13.80 8.24 -10.85
C ILE A 215 14.46 7.51 -12.02
N ALA A 216 14.32 8.01 -13.25
CA ALA A 216 14.95 7.41 -14.42
C ALA A 216 16.47 7.34 -14.30
N ALA A 217 17.12 8.32 -13.65
CA ALA A 217 18.56 8.30 -13.41
C ALA A 217 19.00 7.11 -12.55
N HIS A 218 18.26 6.79 -11.47
CA HIS A 218 18.54 5.62 -10.62
C HIS A 218 18.29 4.28 -11.32
N VAL A 219 17.55 4.25 -12.43
CA VAL A 219 17.32 3.05 -13.24
C VAL A 219 18.37 2.88 -14.34
N ARG A 220 19.17 3.92 -14.65
CA ARG A 220 20.24 3.81 -15.67
C ARG A 220 21.26 2.74 -15.32
N GLN A 221 21.62 2.66 -14.03
CA GLN A 221 22.39 1.57 -13.44
C GLN A 221 21.43 0.75 -12.58
N LEU A 222 20.89 -0.32 -13.15
CA LEU A 222 19.95 -1.18 -12.45
C LEU A 222 20.63 -1.80 -11.21
N PRO A 223 20.08 -1.61 -10.01
CA PRO A 223 20.55 -2.35 -8.85
C PRO A 223 20.13 -3.81 -8.97
N GLU A 224 20.94 -4.72 -8.43
CA GLU A 224 20.54 -6.12 -8.29
C GLU A 224 19.63 -6.33 -7.08
N ARG A 225 19.71 -5.40 -6.11
CA ARG A 225 19.06 -5.48 -4.81
C ARG A 225 18.50 -4.14 -4.40
N VAL A 226 17.29 -4.12 -3.85
CA VAL A 226 16.69 -2.89 -3.31
C VAL A 226 16.12 -3.14 -1.92
N VAL A 227 16.46 -2.28 -0.97
CA VAL A 227 15.83 -2.29 0.35
C VAL A 227 15.04 -1.00 0.58
N TYR A 228 13.76 -1.15 0.89
CA TYR A 228 12.88 -0.06 1.28
C TYR A 228 12.78 0.01 2.80
N LEU A 229 13.05 1.17 3.37
CA LEU A 229 13.06 1.39 4.81
C LEU A 229 11.99 2.40 5.20
N GLY A 230 11.12 2.05 6.15
CA GLY A 230 10.09 2.95 6.63
C GLY A 230 9.61 2.61 8.04
N SER A 231 9.32 3.63 8.84
CA SER A 231 8.84 3.50 10.22
C SER A 231 7.30 3.54 10.28
N GLY A 232 6.70 2.75 11.17
CA GLY A 232 5.25 2.78 11.42
C GLY A 232 4.42 2.54 10.15
N THR A 233 3.61 3.54 9.77
CA THR A 233 2.78 3.49 8.54
C THR A 233 3.63 3.25 7.30
N LEU A 234 4.82 3.86 7.25
CA LEU A 234 5.74 3.75 6.12
C LEU A 234 6.38 2.37 6.00
N LEU A 235 6.32 1.51 7.02
CA LEU A 235 6.74 0.11 6.90
C LEU A 235 5.79 -0.70 6.02
N GLY A 236 4.46 -0.48 6.18
CA GLY A 236 3.46 -1.06 5.29
C GLY A 236 3.68 -0.61 3.85
N LEU A 237 3.99 0.67 3.66
CA LEU A 237 4.34 1.23 2.36
C LEU A 237 5.62 0.61 1.79
N ALA A 238 6.67 0.47 2.60
CA ALA A 238 7.94 -0.13 2.18
C ALA A 238 7.73 -1.57 1.67
N ARG A 239 6.86 -2.34 2.32
CA ARG A 239 6.49 -3.70 1.89
C ARG A 239 5.78 -3.72 0.55
N GLU A 240 4.84 -2.79 0.32
CA GLU A 240 4.21 -2.63 -0.98
C GLU A 240 5.23 -2.22 -2.07
N ALA A 241 6.09 -1.25 -1.79
CA ALA A 241 7.13 -0.79 -2.71
C ALA A 241 8.10 -1.93 -3.10
N ALA A 242 8.53 -2.73 -2.13
CA ALA A 242 9.33 -3.92 -2.37
C ALA A 242 8.56 -4.93 -3.25
N LEU A 243 7.30 -5.24 -2.91
CA LEU A 243 6.51 -6.18 -3.70
C LEU A 243 6.32 -5.71 -5.15
N LYS A 244 6.04 -4.43 -5.40
CA LYS A 244 5.93 -3.89 -6.77
C LYS A 244 7.18 -4.11 -7.59
N LEU A 245 8.35 -3.90 -7.00
CA LEU A 245 9.60 -4.13 -7.70
C LEU A 245 9.81 -5.61 -7.99
N LEU A 246 9.56 -6.48 -7.00
CA LEU A 246 9.68 -7.92 -7.17
C LEU A 246 8.73 -8.45 -8.26
N GLU A 247 7.47 -8.04 -8.22
CA GLU A 247 6.44 -8.42 -9.19
C GLU A 247 6.78 -7.94 -10.60
N LEU A 248 7.08 -6.66 -10.78
CA LEU A 248 7.31 -6.08 -12.11
C LEU A 248 8.65 -6.50 -12.73
N THR A 249 9.62 -6.93 -11.91
CA THR A 249 10.90 -7.44 -12.40
C THR A 249 10.98 -8.96 -12.52
N ASP A 250 9.85 -9.67 -12.34
CA ASP A 250 9.79 -11.14 -12.34
C ASP A 250 10.86 -11.77 -11.41
N GLY A 251 11.10 -11.13 -10.27
CA GLY A 251 12.09 -11.55 -9.28
C GLY A 251 13.56 -11.31 -9.64
N LEU A 252 13.87 -10.70 -10.79
CA LEU A 252 15.26 -10.43 -11.22
C LEU A 252 15.95 -9.38 -10.35
N ILE A 253 15.20 -8.45 -9.77
CA ILE A 253 15.71 -7.54 -8.73
C ILE A 253 15.14 -7.99 -7.39
N VAL A 254 16.02 -8.45 -6.51
CA VAL A 254 15.61 -8.90 -5.18
C VAL A 254 15.33 -7.69 -4.32
N SER A 255 14.16 -7.67 -3.68
CA SER A 255 13.78 -6.54 -2.82
C SER A 255 13.30 -6.98 -1.45
N MET A 256 13.57 -6.14 -0.45
CA MET A 256 13.06 -6.34 0.90
C MET A 256 12.59 -5.02 1.53
N ALA A 257 11.84 -5.15 2.63
CA ALA A 257 11.36 -4.03 3.41
C ALA A 257 11.64 -4.21 4.90
N GLU A 258 12.07 -3.14 5.57
CA GLU A 258 12.30 -3.12 7.02
C GLU A 258 12.04 -1.73 7.61
N SER A 259 11.96 -1.65 8.93
CA SER A 259 12.06 -0.39 9.67
C SER A 259 13.53 0.05 9.78
N PRO A 260 13.82 1.37 9.82
CA PRO A 260 15.18 1.86 10.02
C PRO A 260 15.88 1.34 11.29
N LEU A 261 15.16 1.19 12.39
CA LEU A 261 15.72 0.59 13.60
C LEU A 261 15.92 -0.92 13.44
N GLY A 262 14.89 -1.65 12.97
CA GLY A 262 14.93 -3.10 12.76
C GLY A 262 16.01 -3.54 11.79
N PHE A 263 16.30 -2.74 10.76
CA PHE A 263 17.31 -3.04 9.76
C PHE A 263 18.68 -3.36 10.37
N ARG A 264 19.06 -2.70 11.48
CA ARG A 264 20.36 -2.93 12.15
C ARG A 264 20.51 -4.32 12.76
N HIS A 265 19.41 -5.01 13.03
CA HIS A 265 19.39 -6.25 13.82
C HIS A 265 19.49 -7.50 12.94
N GLY A 266 20.40 -7.49 11.96
CA GLY A 266 20.63 -8.61 11.03
C GLY A 266 20.31 -8.29 9.56
N PRO A 267 19.13 -7.71 9.22
CA PRO A 267 18.77 -7.40 7.84
C PRO A 267 19.78 -6.52 7.09
N LYS A 268 20.54 -5.68 7.80
CA LYS A 268 21.61 -4.85 7.22
C LYS A 268 22.71 -5.65 6.49
N THR A 269 22.82 -6.95 6.75
CA THR A 269 23.71 -7.85 5.97
C THR A 269 23.30 -7.98 4.50
N PHE A 270 22.08 -7.57 4.13
CA PHE A 270 21.62 -7.46 2.73
C PHE A 270 22.43 -6.43 1.92
N LEU A 271 23.05 -5.45 2.60
CA LEU A 271 23.76 -4.33 2.00
C LEU A 271 25.09 -4.75 1.34
N ASP A 272 25.19 -4.54 0.04
CA ASP A 272 26.43 -4.62 -0.75
C ASP A 272 26.51 -3.47 -1.79
N GLU A 273 27.60 -3.42 -2.54
CA GLU A 273 27.89 -2.39 -3.54
C GLU A 273 26.93 -2.41 -4.75
N ARG A 274 25.97 -3.34 -4.78
CA ARG A 274 24.94 -3.49 -5.83
C ARG A 274 23.54 -3.21 -5.29
N THR A 275 23.46 -2.79 -4.02
CA THR A 275 22.21 -2.52 -3.31
C THR A 275 21.84 -1.05 -3.40
N LEU A 276 20.62 -0.74 -3.86
CA LEU A 276 19.99 0.57 -3.67
C LEU A 276 19.21 0.57 -2.36
N VAL A 277 19.44 1.57 -1.51
CA VAL A 277 18.67 1.78 -0.28
C VAL A 277 17.69 2.94 -0.50
N VAL A 278 16.42 2.73 -0.18
CA VAL A 278 15.38 3.76 -0.21
C VAL A 278 14.87 4.00 1.20
N VAL A 279 15.07 5.19 1.75
CA VAL A 279 14.62 5.55 3.11
C VAL A 279 13.42 6.49 3.03
N LEU A 280 12.26 6.01 3.48
CA LEU A 280 11.03 6.78 3.66
C LEU A 280 11.09 7.50 5.01
N LEU A 281 11.35 8.81 4.98
CA LEU A 281 11.49 9.64 6.17
C LEU A 281 10.12 10.00 6.73
N SER A 282 9.90 9.67 8.01
CA SER A 282 8.69 10.09 8.73
C SER A 282 8.58 11.61 8.83
N GLY A 283 7.35 12.10 8.77
CA GLY A 283 6.96 13.46 9.10
C GLY A 283 6.78 13.69 10.61
N ASP A 284 6.71 12.62 11.42
CA ASP A 284 6.69 12.74 12.88
C ASP A 284 8.08 13.14 13.41
N PRO A 285 8.22 14.25 14.15
CA PRO A 285 9.52 14.76 14.60
C PRO A 285 10.31 13.78 15.48
N HIS A 286 9.63 12.91 16.24
CA HIS A 286 10.31 11.93 17.08
C HIS A 286 10.88 10.78 16.25
N THR A 287 10.03 10.17 15.43
CA THR A 287 10.36 9.04 14.56
C THR A 287 11.43 9.42 13.54
N ARG A 288 11.30 10.62 12.94
CA ARG A 288 12.23 11.15 11.95
C ARG A 288 13.68 11.18 12.42
N ARG A 289 13.94 11.39 13.73
CA ARG A 289 15.32 11.37 14.26
C ARG A 289 15.99 10.02 14.05
N TYR A 290 15.28 8.93 14.29
CA TYR A 290 15.81 7.58 14.10
C TYR A 290 16.03 7.25 12.62
N ASP A 291 15.12 7.69 11.76
CA ASP A 291 15.26 7.55 10.31
C ASP A 291 16.53 8.29 9.81
N LEU A 292 16.73 9.52 10.27
CA LEU A 292 17.89 10.35 9.91
C LEU A 292 19.21 9.79 10.48
N ASP A 293 19.20 9.21 11.67
CA ASP A 293 20.40 8.58 12.24
C ASP A 293 20.84 7.36 11.42
N LEU A 294 19.91 6.53 10.95
CA LEU A 294 20.25 5.47 9.99
C LEU A 294 20.72 6.04 8.66
N LEU A 295 20.03 7.05 8.11
CA LEU A 295 20.42 7.64 6.84
C LEU A 295 21.86 8.16 6.87
N ARG A 296 22.25 8.88 7.95
CA ARG A 296 23.62 9.36 8.17
C ARG A 296 24.61 8.20 8.29
N GLU A 297 24.24 7.15 9.01
CA GLU A 297 25.06 5.94 9.16
C GLU A 297 25.34 5.27 7.81
N LEU A 298 24.29 5.02 7.01
CA LEU A 298 24.42 4.40 5.68
C LEU A 298 25.29 5.24 4.74
N ARG A 299 25.08 6.55 4.72
CA ARG A 299 25.87 7.49 3.89
C ARG A 299 27.33 7.53 4.31
N ARG A 300 27.60 7.52 5.62
CA ARG A 300 28.97 7.48 6.16
C ARG A 300 29.68 6.18 5.80
N GLU A 301 28.97 5.06 5.85
CA GLU A 301 29.54 3.74 5.50
C GLU A 301 29.79 3.58 4.01
N ASN A 302 28.97 4.21 3.16
CA ASN A 302 29.10 4.25 1.70
C ASN A 302 29.31 2.85 1.09
N ARG A 303 28.53 1.88 1.55
CA ARG A 303 28.61 0.47 1.11
C ARG A 303 27.56 0.10 0.06
N ALA A 304 26.56 0.95 -0.17
CA ALA A 304 25.49 0.76 -1.14
C ALA A 304 25.87 1.30 -2.52
N ALA A 305 25.21 0.81 -3.56
CA ALA A 305 25.25 1.41 -4.90
C ALA A 305 24.65 2.83 -4.91
N GLY A 306 23.66 3.08 -4.06
CA GLY A 306 23.02 4.38 -3.90
C GLY A 306 22.11 4.42 -2.68
N ILE A 307 21.87 5.62 -2.16
CA ILE A 307 21.00 5.85 -1.00
C ILE A 307 20.05 7.00 -1.32
N LEU A 308 18.83 6.63 -1.70
CA LEU A 308 17.70 7.51 -1.95
C LEU A 308 16.97 7.77 -0.64
N SER A 309 16.61 9.02 -0.36
CA SER A 309 15.66 9.31 0.70
C SER A 309 14.47 10.10 0.19
N ILE A 310 13.30 9.84 0.76
CA ILE A 310 12.01 10.36 0.31
C ILE A 310 11.25 10.84 1.54
N GLY A 311 10.73 12.07 1.51
CA GLY A 311 9.95 12.60 2.61
C GLY A 311 9.55 14.04 2.40
N VAL A 312 8.77 14.59 3.33
CA VAL A 312 8.44 16.01 3.35
C VAL A 312 9.62 16.80 3.91
N ALA A 313 9.88 17.98 3.36
CA ALA A 313 10.93 18.86 3.86
C ALA A 313 10.63 19.30 5.31
N SER A 314 11.63 19.24 6.20
CA SER A 314 11.50 19.72 7.58
C SER A 314 11.38 21.23 7.60
N THR A 315 10.50 21.77 8.43
CA THR A 315 10.37 23.23 8.66
C THR A 315 11.23 23.73 9.83
N ASP A 316 11.68 22.82 10.68
CA ASP A 316 12.51 23.07 11.85
C ASP A 316 13.93 22.51 11.63
N GLY A 317 14.97 23.34 11.77
CA GLY A 317 16.35 22.92 11.51
C GLY A 317 16.84 21.71 12.34
N ALA A 318 16.14 21.38 13.44
CA ALA A 318 16.34 20.19 14.26
C ALA A 318 15.73 18.93 13.62
N GLY A 319 16.27 18.53 12.48
CA GLY A 319 15.67 17.53 11.59
C GLY A 319 16.04 17.75 10.12
N ALA A 320 16.94 18.71 9.86
CA ALA A 320 17.42 19.04 8.55
C ALA A 320 17.91 17.79 7.81
N TRP A 321 17.35 17.64 6.63
CA TRP A 321 17.73 16.66 5.63
C TRP A 321 19.23 16.82 5.36
N PRO A 322 20.10 15.81 5.58
CA PRO A 322 21.49 15.91 5.16
C PRO A 322 21.50 16.03 3.63
N PRO A 323 21.85 17.18 3.04
CA PRO A 323 21.57 17.42 1.63
C PRO A 323 22.40 16.49 0.74
N SER A 324 21.74 15.84 -0.20
CA SER A 324 22.30 15.04 -1.29
C SER A 324 21.47 15.23 -2.56
N ASP A 325 22.11 15.13 -3.72
CA ASP A 325 21.43 15.18 -5.02
C ASP A 325 20.43 14.01 -5.20
N ASP A 326 20.50 12.98 -4.36
CA ASP A 326 19.59 11.83 -4.35
C ASP A 326 18.38 12.03 -3.42
N ASP A 327 18.18 13.22 -2.86
CA ASP A 327 17.09 13.48 -1.91
C ASP A 327 15.80 13.96 -2.61
N LEU A 328 14.71 13.20 -2.44
CA LEU A 328 13.41 13.48 -3.08
C LEU A 328 12.42 14.09 -2.09
N ALA A 329 12.39 15.42 -2.05
CA ALA A 329 11.35 16.16 -1.34
C ALA A 329 9.98 15.91 -1.97
N VAL A 330 9.04 15.45 -1.16
CA VAL A 330 7.63 15.31 -1.52
C VAL A 330 6.94 16.66 -1.27
N PRO A 331 6.28 17.26 -2.29
CA PRO A 331 5.68 18.59 -2.20
C PRO A 331 4.33 18.57 -1.45
N LEU A 332 4.33 18.00 -0.25
CA LEU A 332 3.20 18.01 0.67
C LEU A 332 3.36 19.11 1.72
N PRO A 333 2.24 19.65 2.25
CA PRO A 333 2.30 20.52 3.41
C PRO A 333 2.99 19.85 4.61
N PRO A 334 3.80 20.59 5.39
CA PRO A 334 4.39 20.07 6.62
C PRO A 334 3.30 19.78 7.66
N GLY A 335 3.58 18.82 8.55
CA GLY A 335 2.68 18.46 9.66
C GLY A 335 1.52 17.52 9.29
N LEU A 336 1.44 17.07 8.03
CA LEU A 336 0.54 15.98 7.66
C LEU A 336 1.04 14.65 8.25
N PRO A 337 0.14 13.72 8.63
CA PRO A 337 0.53 12.41 9.13
C PRO A 337 1.24 11.58 8.06
N ASP A 338 2.07 10.62 8.46
CA ASP A 338 2.76 9.70 7.54
C ASP A 338 1.82 8.96 6.58
N LEU A 339 0.57 8.74 6.99
CA LEU A 339 -0.45 8.15 6.12
C LEU A 339 -0.76 9.01 4.89
N ALA A 340 -0.65 10.34 4.98
CA ALA A 340 -0.81 11.24 3.85
C ALA A 340 0.40 11.18 2.89
N LEU A 341 1.61 10.97 3.43
CA LEU A 341 2.82 10.76 2.64
C LEU A 341 2.77 9.44 1.85
N ALA A 342 2.19 8.39 2.43
CA ALA A 342 2.24 7.04 1.87
C ALA A 342 1.76 6.90 0.40
N PRO A 343 0.53 7.30 0.02
CA PRO A 343 0.06 7.14 -1.36
C PRO A 343 0.86 7.99 -2.36
N VAL A 344 1.40 9.13 -1.92
CA VAL A 344 2.20 10.04 -2.77
C VAL A 344 3.61 9.49 -2.99
N ALA A 345 4.27 9.00 -1.94
CA ALA A 345 5.58 8.37 -2.04
C ALA A 345 5.54 7.02 -2.79
N LEU A 346 4.43 6.28 -2.69
CA LEU A 346 4.24 5.02 -3.42
C LEU A 346 4.41 5.19 -4.93
N ILE A 347 3.93 6.31 -5.49
CA ILE A 347 4.02 6.59 -6.93
C ILE A 347 5.47 6.53 -7.38
N LEU A 348 6.41 7.05 -6.59
CA LEU A 348 7.84 7.02 -6.94
C LEU A 348 8.36 5.58 -7.02
N ALA A 349 7.99 4.73 -6.06
CA ALA A 349 8.37 3.32 -6.06
C ALA A 349 7.75 2.54 -7.23
N GLN A 350 6.49 2.80 -7.55
CA GLN A 350 5.82 2.19 -8.71
C GLN A 350 6.47 2.62 -10.02
N CYS A 351 6.83 3.89 -10.16
CA CYS A 351 7.55 4.41 -11.31
C CYS A 351 8.93 3.76 -11.45
N PHE A 352 9.68 3.64 -10.35
CA PHE A 352 10.96 2.94 -10.33
C PHE A 352 10.80 1.49 -10.79
N ALA A 353 9.82 0.76 -10.26
CA ALA A 353 9.57 -0.63 -10.61
C ALA A 353 9.17 -0.81 -12.09
N LEU A 354 8.31 0.06 -12.62
CA LEU A 354 7.93 0.08 -14.04
C LEU A 354 9.14 0.34 -14.94
N LEU A 355 9.93 1.37 -14.65
CA LEU A 355 11.12 1.69 -15.44
C LEU A 355 12.17 0.58 -15.37
N ALA A 356 12.35 -0.05 -14.20
CA ALA A 356 13.26 -1.17 -14.04
C ALA A 356 12.82 -2.39 -14.89
N SER A 357 11.53 -2.72 -14.85
CA SER A 357 10.92 -3.76 -15.68
C SER A 357 11.17 -3.52 -17.17
N LEU A 358 10.88 -2.29 -17.65
CA LEU A 358 11.12 -1.89 -19.04
C LEU A 358 12.60 -1.96 -19.43
N ARG A 359 13.50 -1.60 -18.50
CA ARG A 359 14.95 -1.63 -18.74
C ARG A 359 15.49 -3.07 -18.85
N LEU A 360 14.89 -4.00 -18.13
CA LEU A 360 15.15 -5.44 -18.22
C LEU A 360 14.51 -6.09 -19.46
N GLY A 361 13.71 -5.35 -20.24
CA GLY A 361 13.03 -5.87 -21.42
C GLY A 361 11.81 -6.74 -21.10
N LEU A 362 11.23 -6.59 -19.91
CA LEU A 362 10.04 -7.32 -19.47
C LEU A 362 8.75 -6.63 -19.93
N THR A 363 7.61 -7.26 -19.61
CA THR A 363 6.25 -6.81 -19.98
C THR A 363 5.43 -6.41 -18.74
N PRO A 364 5.51 -5.16 -18.26
CA PRO A 364 4.94 -4.73 -16.97
C PRO A 364 3.44 -4.99 -16.77
N ASP A 365 2.63 -5.01 -17.82
CA ASP A 365 1.19 -5.28 -17.72
C ASP A 365 0.92 -6.74 -17.30
N ASN A 366 1.83 -7.65 -17.66
CA ASN A 366 1.83 -9.07 -17.27
C ASN A 366 3.28 -9.59 -17.14
N PRO A 367 3.96 -9.34 -16.00
CA PRO A 367 5.40 -9.51 -15.88
C PRO A 367 5.85 -10.97 -15.69
N SER A 368 4.95 -11.88 -15.28
CA SER A 368 5.29 -13.28 -15.06
C SER A 368 5.46 -14.03 -16.38
N ALA A 369 6.69 -14.08 -16.90
CA ALA A 369 6.98 -14.73 -18.18
C ALA A 369 6.67 -16.25 -18.16
N SER A 370 6.77 -16.86 -16.97
CA SER A 370 6.50 -18.28 -16.72
C SER A 370 5.04 -18.59 -16.38
N GLY A 371 4.20 -17.57 -16.12
CA GLY A 371 2.82 -17.75 -15.65
C GLY A 371 2.70 -18.29 -14.21
N THR A 372 3.81 -18.28 -13.46
CA THR A 372 3.87 -18.75 -12.06
C THR A 372 3.06 -17.89 -11.11
N VAL A 373 2.86 -16.61 -11.44
CA VAL A 373 2.01 -15.68 -10.68
C VAL A 373 0.97 -15.07 -11.63
N ASN A 374 -0.26 -14.87 -11.13
CA ASN A 374 -1.39 -14.39 -11.91
C ASN A 374 -2.01 -13.14 -11.30
N ARG A 375 -2.56 -12.24 -12.13
CA ARG A 375 -3.27 -11.02 -11.69
C ARG A 375 -4.37 -11.35 -10.70
N VAL A 376 -5.20 -12.34 -11.00
CA VAL A 376 -6.11 -12.95 -10.04
C VAL A 376 -5.49 -14.28 -9.64
N VAL A 377 -5.30 -14.50 -8.34
CA VAL A 377 -4.70 -15.73 -7.84
C VAL A 377 -5.46 -16.95 -8.38
N ALA A 378 -4.71 -17.93 -8.87
CA ALA A 378 -5.22 -19.17 -9.42
C ALA A 378 -4.63 -20.35 -8.65
N GLY A 379 -5.36 -21.48 -8.58
CA GLY A 379 -4.88 -22.71 -7.95
C GLY A 379 -5.02 -22.79 -6.43
N VAL A 380 -5.62 -21.78 -5.77
CA VAL A 380 -5.90 -21.82 -4.34
C VAL A 380 -7.11 -22.71 -4.06
N THR A 381 -6.90 -23.77 -3.27
CA THR A 381 -7.98 -24.63 -2.78
C THR A 381 -8.35 -24.22 -1.35
N ILE A 382 -9.61 -23.84 -1.13
CA ILE A 382 -10.12 -23.54 0.21
C ILE A 382 -10.58 -24.84 0.85
N HIS A 383 -9.87 -25.26 1.91
CA HIS A 383 -10.21 -26.45 2.68
C HIS A 383 -11.19 -26.10 3.82
N PRO A 384 -12.24 -26.90 4.07
CA PRO A 384 -13.14 -26.67 5.19
C PRO A 384 -12.39 -26.73 6.52
N TYR A 385 -12.56 -25.72 7.37
CA TYR A 385 -12.03 -25.73 8.74
C TYR A 385 -13.02 -26.39 9.70
N ALA A 386 -12.58 -27.46 10.39
CA ALA A 386 -13.41 -28.23 11.34
C ALA A 386 -13.15 -27.89 12.81
N GLY A 387 -12.14 -27.05 13.12
CA GLY A 387 -11.80 -26.65 14.49
C GLY A 387 -12.70 -25.56 15.06
N GLN A 388 -12.46 -25.19 16.32
CA GLN A 388 -13.01 -24.00 16.96
C GLN A 388 -11.88 -23.01 17.25
N PRO A 389 -12.04 -21.73 16.90
CA PRO A 389 -11.07 -20.72 17.30
C PRO A 389 -11.03 -20.51 18.81
N THR A 390 -9.84 -20.18 19.31
CA THR A 390 -9.56 -20.07 20.75
C THR A 390 -9.91 -18.72 21.32
#